data_AF-A0A926I7E5-F1
#
_entry.id   AF-A0A926I7E5-F1
#
_cell.length_a   1.000
_cell.length_b   1.000
_cell.length_c   1.000
_cell.angle_alpha   90.00
_cell.angle_beta   90.00
_cell.angle_gamma   90.00
#
_symmetry.space_group_name_H-M   'P 1'
#
loop_
_entity.id
_entity.type
_entity.pdbx_description
1 polymer ?
#
loop_
_entity_poly.entity_id
_entity_poly.type
_entity_poly.pdbx_seq_one_letter_code
_entity_poly.pdbx_strand_id
1 'polypeptide(L)'
;MGNWFNDWLFKVQNVDWGQAVATFFTGIIVVFSALIVLVVIFWAFGKIMENIGKPREKKNKKEEPLVPSASPKLVEVVSDDGLSDEVVAAITGAVSVILSEEGNNGSFVIKSIKRTRQTSSAWGTAGVIENTRPF
;
A
#
# COMPACT_ATOMS: atom_id res chain seq x y z
N MET A 1 -21.26 27.23 -53.83
CA MET A 1 -21.15 26.37 -52.63
C MET A 1 -20.35 25.15 -53.02
N GLY A 2 -19.27 24.86 -52.31
CA GLY A 2 -18.21 23.97 -52.78
C GLY A 2 -18.58 22.48 -52.76
N ASN A 3 -18.10 21.74 -53.76
CA ASN A 3 -18.30 20.29 -53.94
C ASN A 3 -17.56 19.41 -52.91
N TRP A 4 -17.00 20.01 -51.85
CA TRP A 4 -16.28 19.31 -50.77
C TRP A 4 -17.17 18.28 -50.05
N PHE A 5 -18.46 18.55 -49.93
CA PHE A 5 -19.39 17.60 -49.32
C PHE A 5 -19.52 16.31 -50.15
N ASN A 6 -19.55 16.43 -51.48
CA ASN A 6 -19.58 15.28 -52.37
C ASN A 6 -18.23 14.53 -52.38
N ASP A 7 -17.12 15.24 -52.29
CA ASP A 7 -15.78 14.63 -52.15
C ASP A 7 -15.64 13.88 -50.81
N TRP A 8 -16.20 14.42 -49.73
CA TRP A 8 -16.25 13.75 -48.43
C TRP A 8 -17.14 12.49 -48.48
N LEU A 9 -18.32 12.58 -49.09
CA LEU A 9 -19.21 11.42 -49.26
C LEU A 9 -18.58 10.34 -50.12
N PHE A 10 -17.91 10.71 -51.21
CA PHE A 10 -17.19 9.77 -52.06
C PHE A 10 -16.05 9.09 -51.31
N LYS A 11 -15.31 9.81 -50.47
CA LYS A 11 -14.28 9.24 -49.60
C LYS A 11 -14.88 8.26 -48.60
N VAL A 12 -15.95 8.63 -47.91
CA VAL A 12 -16.61 7.76 -46.91
C VAL A 12 -17.21 6.50 -47.54
N GLN A 13 -17.78 6.59 -48.74
CA GLN A 13 -18.30 5.41 -49.45
C GLN A 13 -17.20 4.49 -49.97
N ASN A 14 -16.03 5.03 -50.32
CA ASN A 14 -14.88 4.26 -50.76
C ASN A 14 -13.94 3.85 -49.61
N VAL A 15 -14.28 4.14 -48.34
CA VAL A 15 -13.54 3.62 -47.19
C VAL A 15 -13.72 2.12 -47.13
N ASP A 16 -12.61 1.41 -47.06
CA ASP A 16 -12.59 -0.03 -46.91
C ASP A 16 -12.82 -0.41 -45.44
N TRP A 17 -14.10 -0.46 -45.06
CA TRP A 17 -14.55 -0.70 -43.68
C TRP A 17 -14.00 -2.01 -43.09
N GLY A 18 -13.68 -3.01 -43.92
CA GLY A 18 -13.06 -4.26 -43.49
C GLY A 18 -11.65 -4.05 -42.91
N GLN A 19 -10.83 -3.23 -43.57
CA GLN A 19 -9.49 -2.87 -43.09
C GLN A 19 -9.55 -2.01 -41.84
N ALA A 20 -10.50 -1.07 -41.78
CA ALA A 20 -10.71 -0.22 -40.61
C ALA A 20 -11.03 -1.08 -39.37
N VAL A 21 -12.01 -1.98 -39.49
CA VAL A 21 -12.42 -2.89 -38.42
C VAL A 21 -11.27 -3.82 -38.02
N ALA A 22 -10.53 -4.40 -38.97
CA ALA A 22 -9.35 -5.20 -38.68
C ALA A 22 -8.31 -4.41 -37.86
N THR A 23 -8.04 -3.17 -38.23
CA THR A 23 -7.10 -2.28 -37.52
C THR A 23 -7.54 -2.04 -36.08
N PHE A 24 -8.83 -1.78 -35.85
CA PHE A 24 -9.38 -1.64 -34.49
C PHE A 24 -9.18 -2.91 -33.65
N PHE A 25 -9.46 -4.08 -34.20
CA PHE A 25 -9.21 -5.34 -33.50
C PHE A 25 -7.72 -5.54 -33.20
N THR A 26 -6.83 -5.23 -34.15
CA THR A 26 -5.38 -5.29 -33.90
C THR A 26 -4.95 -4.34 -32.78
N GLY A 27 -5.53 -3.13 -32.71
CA GLY A 27 -5.28 -2.16 -31.65
C GLY A 27 -5.71 -2.68 -30.28
N ILE A 28 -6.90 -3.28 -30.19
CA ILE A 28 -7.38 -3.92 -28.96
C ILE A 28 -6.41 -5.03 -28.51
N ILE A 29 -5.99 -5.89 -29.44
CA ILE A 29 -5.07 -7.00 -29.14
C ILE A 29 -3.71 -6.50 -28.66
N VAL A 30 -3.17 -5.47 -29.32
CA VAL A 30 -1.89 -4.85 -28.94
C VAL A 30 -1.98 -4.20 -27.56
N VAL A 31 -3.05 -3.48 -27.25
CA VAL A 31 -3.24 -2.84 -25.94
C VAL A 31 -3.37 -3.88 -24.82
N PHE A 32 -4.16 -4.93 -25.04
CA PHE A 32 -4.25 -6.05 -24.10
C PHE A 32 -2.89 -6.73 -23.88
N SER A 33 -2.15 -6.99 -24.96
CA SER A 33 -0.82 -7.61 -24.88
C SER A 33 0.16 -6.75 -24.10
N ALA A 34 0.17 -5.42 -24.33
CA ALA A 34 1.04 -4.49 -23.61
C ALA A 34 0.74 -4.47 -22.10
N LEU A 35 -0.54 -4.48 -21.72
CA LEU A 35 -0.96 -4.55 -20.32
C LEU A 35 -0.50 -5.85 -19.66
N ILE A 36 -0.69 -7.00 -20.33
CA ILE A 36 -0.27 -8.30 -19.82
C ILE A 36 1.24 -8.34 -19.60
N VAL A 37 2.03 -7.88 -20.57
CA VAL A 37 3.50 -7.84 -20.46
C VAL A 37 3.93 -6.98 -19.26
N LEU A 38 3.31 -5.81 -19.07
CA LEU A 38 3.60 -4.95 -17.93
C LEU A 38 3.31 -5.64 -16.59
N VAL A 39 2.17 -6.33 -16.48
CA VAL A 39 1.77 -7.09 -15.27
C VAL A 39 2.74 -8.25 -15.01
N VAL A 40 3.16 -8.97 -16.04
CA VAL A 40 4.13 -10.07 -15.91
C VAL A 40 5.46 -9.59 -15.36
N ILE A 41 5.94 -8.42 -15.80
CA ILE A 41 7.20 -7.84 -15.30
C ILE A 41 7.07 -7.44 -13.82
N PHE A 42 5.97 -6.81 -13.42
CA PHE A 42 5.72 -6.52 -11.99
C PHE A 42 5.61 -7.80 -11.16
N TRP A 43 4.96 -8.83 -11.69
CA TRP A 43 4.84 -10.12 -11.02
C TRP A 43 6.20 -10.83 -10.91
N ALA A 44 7.06 -10.73 -11.93
CA ALA A 44 8.42 -11.26 -11.87
C ALA A 44 9.22 -10.61 -10.74
N PHE A 45 9.19 -9.28 -10.60
CA PHE A 45 9.85 -8.61 -9.46
C PHE A 45 9.30 -9.07 -8.10
N GLY A 46 7.97 -9.23 -7.98
CA GLY A 46 7.35 -9.79 -6.77
C GLY A 46 7.80 -11.23 -6.48
N LYS A 47 7.85 -12.08 -7.51
CA LYS A 47 8.24 -13.49 -7.41
C LYS A 47 9.74 -13.67 -7.11
N ILE A 48 10.60 -12.80 -7.64
CA ILE A 48 12.03 -12.79 -7.31
C ILE A 48 12.23 -12.47 -5.82
N MET A 49 11.46 -11.55 -5.25
CA MET A 49 11.50 -11.24 -3.82
C MET A 49 10.97 -12.40 -2.96
N GLU A 50 9.91 -13.08 -3.40
CA GLU A 50 9.34 -14.25 -2.70
C GLU A 50 10.30 -15.45 -2.66
N ASN A 51 11.13 -15.64 -3.69
CA ASN A 51 12.10 -16.74 -3.74
C ASN A 51 13.33 -16.55 -2.84
N ILE A 52 13.62 -15.33 -2.39
CA ILE A 52 14.71 -15.02 -1.45
C ILE A 52 14.25 -15.17 0.01
N GLY A 53 12.93 -15.18 0.24
CA GLY A 53 12.32 -15.20 1.57
C GLY A 53 11.70 -16.54 1.97
N LYS A 54 12.10 -17.69 1.41
CA LYS A 54 11.68 -19.01 1.92
C LYS A 54 12.70 -19.55 2.93
N PRO A 55 12.63 -19.19 4.23
CA PRO A 55 13.26 -20.00 5.25
C PRO A 55 12.56 -21.35 5.22
N ARG A 56 13.37 -22.40 5.01
CA ARG A 56 12.96 -23.79 5.09
C ARG A 56 12.09 -23.97 6.33
N GLU A 57 10.84 -24.38 6.14
CA GLU A 57 10.02 -24.95 7.21
C GLU A 57 10.84 -26.07 7.86
N LYS A 58 11.39 -25.79 9.03
CA LYS A 58 11.80 -26.83 9.95
C LYS A 58 10.51 -27.37 10.55
N LYS A 59 10.03 -28.46 9.93
CA LYS A 59 9.40 -29.57 10.68
C LYS A 59 10.21 -29.77 11.96
N ASN A 60 9.67 -29.37 13.11
CA ASN A 60 9.97 -30.12 14.31
C ASN A 60 8.72 -30.29 15.16
N LYS A 61 8.37 -31.56 15.28
CA LYS A 61 7.36 -32.16 16.12
C LYS A 61 7.95 -32.25 17.53
N LYS A 62 7.30 -31.72 18.56
CA LYS A 62 7.15 -32.38 19.88
C LYS A 62 6.40 -31.53 20.91
N GLU A 63 5.33 -32.13 21.41
CA GLU A 63 4.96 -32.27 22.84
C GLU A 63 4.64 -31.00 23.65
N GLU A 64 3.33 -30.75 23.78
CA GLU A 64 2.68 -30.40 25.06
C GLU A 64 2.93 -31.49 26.14
N PRO A 65 2.61 -31.27 27.45
CA PRO A 65 1.99 -30.11 28.09
C PRO A 65 2.73 -29.65 29.37
N LEU A 66 2.26 -28.58 30.04
CA LEU A 66 1.99 -28.47 31.49
C LEU A 66 1.80 -26.98 31.92
N VAL A 67 0.57 -26.69 32.34
CA VAL A 67 0.00 -25.47 32.97
C VAL A 67 0.61 -25.15 34.35
N PRO A 68 0.25 -24.07 35.08
CA PRO A 68 -0.18 -22.71 34.70
C PRO A 68 0.54 -21.63 35.55
N SER A 69 0.76 -20.41 35.04
CA SER A 69 1.00 -19.26 35.94
C SER A 69 0.49 -17.97 35.33
N ALA A 70 -0.37 -17.31 36.09
CA ALA A 70 -0.90 -16.00 35.82
C ALA A 70 0.27 -15.00 35.74
N SER A 71 0.50 -14.49 34.55
CA SER A 71 1.11 -13.18 34.34
C SER A 71 0.27 -12.52 33.27
N PRO A 72 -0.18 -11.25 33.45
CA PRO A 72 -0.75 -10.52 32.34
C PRO A 72 0.33 -10.55 31.27
N LYS A 73 0.04 -11.25 30.17
CA LYS A 73 0.92 -11.40 29.05
C LYS A 73 1.11 -9.99 28.53
N LEU A 74 2.17 -9.34 29.01
CA LEU A 74 2.69 -8.10 28.49
C LEU A 74 2.93 -8.46 27.05
N VAL A 75 2.03 -8.00 26.19
CA VAL A 75 2.17 -8.11 24.75
C VAL A 75 3.47 -7.40 24.51
N GLU A 76 4.54 -8.18 24.36
CA GLU A 76 5.86 -7.71 24.05
C GLU A 76 5.65 -6.88 22.78
N VAL A 77 5.64 -5.57 22.96
CA VAL A 77 5.65 -4.63 21.85
C VAL A 77 7.02 -4.84 21.26
N VAL A 78 7.12 -5.84 20.38
CA VAL A 78 8.33 -6.18 19.63
C VAL A 78 8.66 -4.91 18.86
N SER A 79 9.51 -4.11 19.49
CA SER A 79 9.98 -2.85 18.98
C SER A 79 11.19 -3.20 18.14
N ASP A 80 10.94 -3.69 16.94
CA ASP A 80 11.96 -3.97 15.93
C ASP A 80 12.82 -2.73 15.56
N ASP A 81 12.46 -1.55 16.10
CA ASP A 81 13.12 -0.26 15.89
C ASP A 81 14.17 0.11 16.97
N GLY A 82 14.50 -0.78 17.91
CA GLY A 82 15.52 -0.51 18.95
C GLY A 82 15.10 0.53 19.99
N LEU A 83 13.80 0.60 20.30
CA LEU A 83 13.25 1.48 21.34
C LEU A 83 13.40 0.83 22.71
N SER A 84 13.94 1.56 23.70
CA SER A 84 14.09 1.06 25.07
C SER A 84 12.75 1.06 25.83
N ASP A 85 12.60 0.16 26.80
CA ASP A 85 11.42 0.06 27.67
C ASP A 85 11.06 1.39 28.35
N GLU A 86 12.06 2.23 28.66
CA GLU A 86 11.87 3.57 29.20
C GLU A 86 11.07 4.47 28.23
N VAL A 87 11.39 4.43 26.93
CA VAL A 87 10.69 5.22 25.91
C VAL A 87 9.27 4.70 25.72
N VAL A 88 9.08 3.38 25.73
CA VAL A 88 7.75 2.77 25.63
C VAL A 88 6.89 3.15 26.84
N ALA A 89 7.45 3.11 28.05
CA ALA A 89 6.77 3.52 29.28
C ALA A 89 6.42 5.01 29.28
N ALA A 90 7.35 5.87 28.88
CA ALA A 90 7.12 7.31 28.77
C ALA A 90 6.00 7.64 27.76
N ILE A 91 6.01 7.01 26.58
CA ILE A 91 4.96 7.18 25.57
C ILE A 91 3.62 6.68 26.12
N THR A 92 3.59 5.51 26.76
CA THR A 92 2.37 4.95 27.34
C THR A 92 1.79 5.85 28.43
N GLY A 93 2.65 6.38 29.30
CA GLY A 93 2.27 7.34 30.32
C GLY A 93 1.68 8.61 29.73
N ALA A 94 2.34 9.21 28.74
CA ALA A 94 1.84 10.41 28.07
C ALA A 94 0.48 10.17 27.41
N VAL A 95 0.31 9.05 26.69
CA VAL A 95 -0.97 8.69 26.06
C VAL A 95 -2.06 8.48 27.10
N SER A 96 -1.74 7.87 28.25
CA SER A 96 -2.71 7.67 29.33
C SER A 96 -3.25 9.00 29.88
N VAL A 97 -2.41 10.02 30.02
CA VAL A 97 -2.82 11.35 30.49
C VAL A 97 -3.73 12.03 29.47
N ILE A 98 -3.34 12.03 28.19
CA ILE A 98 -4.12 12.64 27.11
C ILE A 98 -5.51 12.00 27.01
N LEU A 99 -5.59 10.67 27.04
CA LEU A 99 -6.88 9.96 26.95
C LEU A 99 -7.74 10.14 28.20
N SER A 100 -7.11 10.34 29.36
CA SER A 100 -7.81 10.62 30.62
C SER A 100 -8.41 12.03 30.62
N GLU A 101 -7.72 13.03 30.04
CA GLU A 101 -8.24 14.39 29.86
C GLU A 101 -9.42 14.44 28.88
N GLU A 102 -9.39 13.60 27.85
CA GLU A 102 -10.44 13.50 26.82
C GLU A 102 -11.65 12.66 27.27
N GLY A 103 -11.70 12.27 28.57
CA GLY A 103 -12.83 11.59 29.20
C GLY A 103 -12.92 10.09 28.91
N ASN A 104 -11.93 9.50 28.24
CA ASN A 104 -11.89 8.09 27.90
C ASN A 104 -11.07 7.30 28.93
N ASN A 105 -11.68 7.01 30.07
CA ASN A 105 -11.09 6.23 31.17
C ASN A 105 -11.03 4.71 30.89
N GLY A 106 -11.06 4.30 29.62
CA GLY A 106 -11.00 2.90 29.20
C GLY A 106 -9.57 2.37 29.19
N SER A 107 -9.42 1.06 29.44
CA SER A 107 -8.14 0.37 29.24
C SER A 107 -7.74 0.44 27.76
N PHE A 108 -6.58 1.01 27.45
CA PHE A 108 -6.04 1.04 26.10
C PHE A 108 -4.83 0.10 25.97
N VAL A 109 -4.64 -0.45 24.78
CA VAL A 109 -3.49 -1.31 24.45
C VAL A 109 -2.80 -0.71 23.24
N ILE A 110 -1.51 -0.41 23.38
CA ILE A 110 -0.69 0.09 22.26
C ILE A 110 -0.31 -1.10 21.39
N LYS A 111 -0.74 -1.08 20.12
CA LYS A 111 -0.53 -2.18 19.18
C LYS A 111 0.83 -2.14 18.48
N SER A 112 1.36 -0.94 18.24
CA SER A 112 2.66 -0.76 17.58
C SER A 112 3.22 0.62 17.90
N ILE A 113 4.52 0.68 18.17
CA ILE A 113 5.27 1.93 18.27
C ILE A 113 6.29 1.89 17.15
N LYS A 114 6.19 2.85 16.22
CA LYS A 114 7.11 2.98 15.10
C LYS A 114 7.67 4.38 15.08
N ARG A 115 8.98 4.50 14.95
CA ARG A 115 9.58 5.83 14.76
C ARG A 115 9.28 6.30 13.35
N THR A 116 8.47 7.35 13.21
CA THR A 116 8.33 8.00 11.92
C THR A 116 9.69 8.60 11.56
N ARG A 117 10.21 8.26 10.38
CA ARG A 117 11.38 8.96 9.87
C ARG A 117 10.97 10.43 9.69
N GLN A 118 11.75 11.36 10.21
CA GLN A 118 11.64 12.83 10.02
C GLN A 118 11.86 13.25 8.55
N THR A 119 11.63 12.34 7.60
CA THR A 119 11.64 12.57 6.16
C THR A 119 10.20 12.73 5.68
N SER A 120 9.40 13.58 6.34
CA SER A 120 8.24 14.11 5.63
C SER A 120 8.78 14.85 4.40
N SER A 121 8.28 14.51 3.22
CA SER A 121 8.67 15.22 2.00
C SER A 121 8.40 16.71 2.20
N ALA A 122 9.17 17.59 1.55
CA ALA A 122 8.97 19.03 1.65
C ALA A 122 7.51 19.45 1.42
N TRP A 123 6.78 18.71 0.56
CA TRP A 123 5.35 18.87 0.32
C TRP A 123 4.44 18.44 1.48
N GLY A 124 4.76 17.36 2.19
CA GLY A 124 3.99 16.92 3.36
C GLY A 124 4.09 17.90 4.52
N THR A 125 5.29 18.41 4.79
CA THR A 125 5.51 19.44 5.82
C THR A 125 4.83 20.76 5.43
N ALA A 126 4.97 21.18 4.16
CA ALA A 126 4.34 22.41 3.67
C ALA A 126 2.81 22.37 3.76
N GLY A 127 2.17 21.25 3.43
CA GLY A 127 0.71 21.11 3.52
C GLY A 127 0.17 21.21 4.95
N VAL A 128 0.93 20.72 5.94
CA VAL A 128 0.56 20.87 7.36
C VAL A 128 0.69 22.32 7.79
N ILE A 129 1.81 22.97 7.46
CA ILE A 129 2.05 24.39 7.80
C ILE A 129 0.96 25.29 7.21
N GLU A 130 0.57 25.07 5.95
CA GLU A 130 -0.47 25.83 5.28
C GLU A 130 -1.88 25.57 5.84
N ASN A 131 -2.17 24.37 6.36
CA ASN A 131 -3.46 24.08 7.01
C ASN A 131 -3.55 24.62 8.43
N THR A 132 -2.42 24.73 9.13
CA THR A 132 -2.39 25.16 10.53
C THR A 132 -2.07 26.65 10.70
N ARG A 133 -1.92 27.41 9.60
CA ARG A 133 -1.74 28.86 9.74
C ARG A 133 -3.05 29.50 10.22
N PRO A 134 -2.99 30.38 11.23
CA PRO A 134 -4.16 31.14 11.64
C PRO A 134 -4.58 32.10 10.52
N PHE A 135 -5.89 32.28 10.37
CA PHE A 135 -6.49 33.27 9.48
C PHE A 135 -6.54 34.65 10.13
#